data_AF-A0A6I2WLQ3-F1
#
_entry.id   AF-A0A6I2WLQ3-F1
#
_cell.length_a   1.000
_cell.length_b   1.000
_cell.length_c   1.000
_cell.angle_alpha   90.00
_cell.angle_beta   90.00
_cell.angle_gamma   90.00
#
_symmetry.space_group_name_H-M   'P 1'
#
loop_
_entity.id
_entity.type
_entity.pdbx_description
1 polymer ?
#
loop_
_entity_poly.entity_id
_entity_poly.type
_entity_poly.pdbx_seq_one_letter_code
_entity_poly.pdbx_strand_id
1 'polypeptide(L)' 'TMKSNSIVMHPGPMNRGLEITADVADSARSVIVEQVSNGVSVRMAILYLLLAGAPSEIGANI' A
#
# COMPACT_ATOMS: atom_id res chain seq x y z
N THR A 1 12.42 18.26 9.95
CA THR A 1 10.94 18.19 10.01
C THR A 1 10.41 17.51 8.75
N MET A 2 9.31 16.74 8.82
CA MET A 2 8.70 16.13 7.62
C MET A 2 8.27 17.19 6.61
N LYS A 3 8.37 16.89 5.31
CA LYS A 3 7.83 17.76 4.23
C LYS A 3 6.31 17.91 4.41
N SER A 4 5.70 18.96 3.88
CA SER A 4 4.26 19.23 4.07
C SER A 4 3.34 18.10 3.58
N ASN A 5 3.74 17.34 2.55
CA ASN A 5 2.90 16.34 1.87
C ASN A 5 3.41 14.88 1.95
N SER A 6 4.46 14.59 2.71
CA SER A 6 4.86 13.20 3.01
C SER A 6 3.82 12.42 3.84
N ILE A 7 3.87 11.11 3.79
CA ILE A 7 3.05 10.22 4.63
C ILE A 7 3.95 9.15 5.24
N VAL A 8 3.45 8.45 6.26
CA VAL A 8 4.14 7.31 6.87
C VAL A 8 3.51 6.03 6.36
N MET A 9 4.35 5.16 5.79
CA MET A 9 4.00 3.81 5.33
C MET A 9 4.91 2.81 6.04
N HIS A 10 4.41 1.59 6.26
CA HIS A 10 5.20 0.50 6.83
C HIS A 10 4.52 -0.84 6.49
N PRO A 11 5.21 -1.79 5.86
CA PRO A 11 4.67 -3.12 5.69
C PRO A 11 4.54 -3.78 7.08
N GLY A 12 3.34 -4.20 7.49
CA GLY A 12 3.14 -4.87 8.78
C GLY A 12 3.62 -6.34 8.78
N PRO A 13 3.73 -6.99 9.97
CA PRO A 13 3.53 -6.44 11.31
C PRO A 13 4.69 -5.50 11.72
N MET A 14 4.42 -4.56 12.63
CA MET A 14 5.40 -3.54 13.04
C MET A 14 5.91 -3.79 14.46
N ASN A 15 7.22 -3.68 14.68
CA ASN A 15 7.81 -3.71 16.01
C ASN A 15 7.85 -2.29 16.62
N ARG A 16 6.77 -1.92 17.32
CA ARG A 16 6.64 -0.61 17.99
C ARG A 16 7.73 -0.44 19.07
N GLY A 17 8.34 0.74 19.12
CA GLY A 17 9.44 1.07 20.03
C GLY A 17 10.82 0.57 19.56
N LEU A 18 10.88 -0.23 18.49
CA LEU A 18 12.13 -0.67 17.86
C LEU A 18 12.27 -0.09 16.44
N GLU A 19 11.29 -0.37 15.57
CA GLU A 19 11.28 0.08 14.17
C GLU A 19 10.61 1.44 14.01
N ILE A 20 9.56 1.67 14.80
CA ILE A 20 8.70 2.85 14.71
C ILE A 20 8.17 3.20 16.10
N THR A 21 8.15 4.49 16.44
CA THR A 21 7.52 4.93 17.70
C THR A 21 6.00 4.89 17.58
N ALA A 22 5.29 4.76 18.72
CA ALA A 22 3.84 4.79 18.73
C ALA A 22 3.31 6.11 18.12
N ASP A 23 3.91 7.25 18.49
CA ASP A 23 3.50 8.57 17.99
C ASP A 23 3.59 8.69 16.46
N VAL A 24 4.59 8.08 15.84
CA VAL A 24 4.74 8.10 14.37
C VAL A 24 3.77 7.13 13.71
N ALA A 25 3.65 5.91 14.25
CA ALA A 25 2.74 4.88 13.76
C ALA A 25 1.26 5.32 13.81
N ASP A 26 0.89 6.11 14.81
CA ASP A 26 -0.48 6.54 15.07
C ASP A 26 -0.70 8.02 14.71
N SER A 27 0.27 8.66 14.03
CA SER A 27 0.16 10.06 13.60
C SER A 27 -0.96 10.26 12.57
N ALA A 28 -1.48 11.49 12.48
CA ALA A 28 -2.48 11.88 11.48
C ALA A 28 -2.01 11.70 10.01
N ARG A 29 -0.71 11.45 9.78
CA ARG A 29 -0.11 11.24 8.46
C ARG A 29 0.28 9.78 8.23
N SER A 30 -0.06 8.89 9.16
CA SER A 30 0.11 7.46 9.03
C SER A 30 -0.97 6.86 8.15
N VAL A 31 -0.56 6.19 7.09
CA VAL A 31 -1.46 5.46 6.18
C VAL A 31 -1.22 3.95 6.23
N ILE A 32 -0.55 3.47 7.29
CA ILE A 32 -0.07 2.08 7.39
C ILE A 32 -1.21 1.07 7.26
N VAL A 33 -2.33 1.29 7.96
CA VAL A 33 -3.50 0.39 7.92
C VAL A 33 -4.14 0.38 6.53
N GLU A 34 -4.30 1.55 5.91
CA GLU A 34 -4.84 1.68 4.55
C GLU A 34 -3.91 1.01 3.53
N GLN A 35 -2.60 1.25 3.63
CA GLN A 35 -1.59 0.65 2.77
C GLN A 35 -1.61 -0.88 2.81
N VAL A 36 -1.72 -1.48 4.00
CA VAL A 36 -1.80 -2.94 4.15
C VAL A 36 -3.10 -3.47 3.58
N SER A 37 -4.22 -2.77 3.85
CA SER A 37 -5.56 -3.14 3.34
C SER A 37 -5.61 -3.11 1.81
N ASN A 38 -5.00 -2.09 1.20
CA ASN A 38 -4.89 -1.95 -0.26
C ASN A 38 -4.16 -3.13 -0.92
N GLY A 39 -3.33 -3.87 -0.18
CA GLY A 39 -2.67 -5.07 -0.66
C GLY A 39 -3.64 -6.19 -1.08
N VAL A 40 -4.87 -6.25 -0.52
CA VAL A 40 -5.90 -7.19 -1.00
C VAL A 40 -6.36 -6.81 -2.40
N SER A 41 -6.76 -5.55 -2.59
CA SER A 41 -7.24 -5.04 -3.89
C SER A 41 -6.21 -5.22 -5.00
N VAL A 42 -4.93 -4.93 -4.71
CA VAL A 42 -3.83 -5.12 -5.69
C VAL A 42 -3.69 -6.59 -6.08
N ARG A 43 -3.67 -7.51 -5.11
CA ARG A 43 -3.59 -8.95 -5.40
C ARG A 43 -4.80 -9.45 -6.17
N MET A 44 -6.00 -9.01 -5.82
CA MET A 44 -7.22 -9.34 -6.56
C MET A 44 -7.15 -8.85 -8.00
N ALA A 45 -6.68 -7.63 -8.25
CA ALA A 45 -6.51 -7.09 -9.60
C ALA A 45 -5.49 -7.92 -10.42
N ILE A 46 -4.36 -8.29 -9.81
CA ILE A 46 -3.35 -9.14 -10.44
C ILE A 46 -3.94 -10.51 -10.80
N LEU A 47 -4.62 -11.17 -9.85
CA LEU A 47 -5.23 -12.47 -10.08
C LEU A 47 -6.36 -12.41 -11.13
N TYR A 48 -7.16 -11.34 -11.13
CA TYR A 48 -8.17 -11.13 -12.15
C TYR A 48 -7.54 -11.02 -13.54
N LEU A 49 -6.51 -10.19 -13.70
CA LEU A 49 -5.80 -10.00 -14.97
C LEU A 49 -5.20 -11.32 -15.50
N LEU A 50 -4.62 -12.12 -14.61
CA LEU A 50 -3.93 -13.36 -14.99
C LEU A 50 -4.86 -14.56 -15.19
N LEU A 51 -5.94 -14.67 -14.41
CA LEU A 51 -6.77 -15.88 -14.35
C LEU A 51 -8.14 -15.73 -15.01
N ALA A 52 -8.73 -14.53 -15.00
CA ALA A 52 -10.05 -14.28 -15.59
C ALA A 52 -9.97 -13.82 -17.06
N GLY A 53 -8.76 -13.60 -17.58
CA GLY A 53 -8.51 -12.96 -18.86
C GLY A 53 -8.59 -11.44 -18.74
N ALA A 54 -7.50 -10.76 -19.09
CA ALA A 54 -7.52 -9.31 -19.26
C ALA A 54 -8.64 -8.92 -20.26
N PRO A 55 -9.40 -7.83 -20.03
CA PRO A 55 -10.02 -7.13 -21.16
C PRO A 55 -8.90 -6.90 -22.17
N SER A 56 -9.07 -7.39 -23.39
CA SER A 56 -8.07 -7.35 -24.44
C SER A 56 -7.83 -5.90 -24.91
N GLU A 57 -7.07 -5.13 -24.12
CA GLU A 57 -6.51 -3.83 -24.51
C GLU A 57 -5.04 -3.67 -24.07
N ILE A 58 -4.32 -4.79 -23.92
CA ILE A 58 -2.86 -4.79 -23.81
C ILE A 58 -2.32 -5.13 -25.20
N GLY A 59 -2.36 -4.13 -26.09
CA GLY A 59 -1.87 -4.24 -27.47
C GLY A 59 -2.03 -2.99 -28.34
N ALA A 60 -2.64 -1.91 -27.84
CA ALA A 60 -2.88 -0.72 -28.66
C ALA A 60 -1.72 0.29 -28.72
N ASN A 61 -0.61 0.09 -27.98
CA ASN A 61 0.49 1.06 -27.92
C ASN A 61 1.90 0.43 -27.79
N ILE A 62 2.17 -0.71 -28.45
CA ILE A 62 3.55 -1.10 -28.84
C ILE A 62 3.63 -1.28 -30.35
#